data_AF-A0A6J7BJ18-F1
#
_entry.id   AF-A0A6J7BJ18-F1
#
_cell.length_a   1.000
_cell.length_b   1.000
_cell.length_c   1.000
_cell.angle_alpha   90.00
_cell.angle_beta   90.00
_cell.angle_gamma   90.00
#
_symmetry.space_group_name_H-M   'P 1'
#
loop_
_entity.id
_entity.type
_entity.pdbx_description
1 polymer ?
#
loop_
_entity_poly.entity_id
_entity_poly.type
_entity_poly.pdbx_seq_one_letter_code
_entity_poly.pdbx_strand_id
1 'polypeptide(L)'
;MPQAYILKSGAKINDLQDPTSKMSKSAATMQGVIEIMDTPESNAKKIKSSMTDTGREVRFDTEEKPGISNLLTIHCALSGKTIPELEAEFEGKGYGDFKASVAEIVVEYLRPIRLRTLELLEDEKYLLKILREGADKARIVAEKTLSDTYKNLGLVER
;
A
#
# COMPACT_ATOMS: atom_id res chain seq x y z
N MET A 1 22.31 -6.92 -19.58
CA MET A 1 21.56 -5.71 -19.15
C MET A 1 20.33 -6.16 -18.40
N PRO A 2 20.02 -5.61 -17.21
CA PRO A 2 18.79 -5.95 -16.50
C PRO A 2 17.56 -5.51 -17.31
N GLN A 3 16.48 -6.28 -17.22
CA GLN A 3 15.19 -5.97 -17.83
C GLN A 3 14.21 -5.54 -16.75
N ALA A 4 13.31 -4.61 -17.08
CA ALA A 4 12.27 -4.19 -16.16
C ALA A 4 11.31 -5.36 -15.86
N TYR A 5 11.09 -5.63 -14.58
CA TYR A 5 10.03 -6.54 -14.14
C TYR A 5 8.73 -5.73 -13.98
N ILE A 6 7.84 -5.82 -14.98
CA ILE A 6 6.55 -5.11 -15.00
C ILE A 6 5.48 -6.02 -14.41
N LEU A 7 4.99 -5.67 -13.23
CA LEU A 7 3.85 -6.34 -12.61
C LEU A 7 2.61 -6.18 -13.52
N LYS A 8 1.82 -7.26 -13.67
CA LYS A 8 0.50 -7.19 -14.30
C LYS A 8 -0.41 -6.32 -13.42
N SER A 9 -0.45 -5.02 -13.70
CA SER A 9 -1.39 -4.02 -13.17
C SER A 9 -1.76 -4.17 -11.68
N GLY A 10 -1.11 -3.40 -10.80
CA GLY A 10 -1.61 -3.18 -9.43
C GLY A 10 -2.71 -2.11 -9.40
N ALA A 11 -3.56 -2.15 -8.38
CA ALA A 11 -4.56 -1.10 -8.15
C ALA A 11 -3.86 0.28 -8.02
N LYS A 12 -4.23 1.23 -8.89
CA LYS A 12 -3.73 2.61 -8.78
C LYS A 12 -4.52 3.32 -7.68
N ILE A 13 -3.88 3.45 -6.51
CA ILE A 13 -4.48 4.13 -5.35
C ILE A 13 -4.03 5.59 -5.32
N ASN A 14 -5.00 6.49 -5.28
CA ASN A 14 -4.79 7.93 -5.20
C ASN A 14 -4.86 8.42 -3.75
N ASP A 15 -4.38 9.63 -3.50
CA ASP A 15 -4.46 10.28 -2.21
C ASP A 15 -5.93 10.47 -1.78
N LEU A 16 -6.23 10.24 -0.50
CA LEU A 16 -7.58 10.31 0.02
C LEU A 16 -8.11 11.74 0.14
N GLN A 17 -7.24 12.74 0.20
CA GLN A 17 -7.58 14.17 0.26
C GLN A 17 -7.43 14.86 -1.11
N ASP A 18 -6.59 14.32 -1.99
CA ASP A 18 -6.50 14.73 -3.40
C ASP A 18 -6.59 13.51 -4.34
N PRO A 19 -7.79 13.08 -4.74
CA PRO A 19 -7.99 11.86 -5.52
C PRO A 19 -7.50 11.99 -6.97
N THR A 20 -6.98 13.15 -7.39
CA THR A 20 -6.32 13.34 -8.69
C THR A 20 -4.82 13.01 -8.65
N SER A 21 -4.24 13.04 -7.45
CA SER A 21 -2.82 12.77 -7.21
C SER A 21 -2.61 11.35 -6.70
N LYS A 22 -1.53 10.71 -7.15
CA LYS A 22 -1.15 9.38 -6.64
C LYS A 22 -0.75 9.49 -5.16
N MET A 23 -1.19 8.53 -4.34
CA MET A 23 -0.77 8.46 -2.94
C MET A 23 0.76 8.35 -2.85
N SER A 24 1.37 9.17 -1.98
CA SER A 24 2.82 9.22 -1.80
C SER A 24 3.19 9.11 -0.33
N LYS A 25 4.18 8.25 -0.02
CA LYS A 25 4.77 8.16 1.32
C LYS A 25 5.43 9.47 1.77
N SER A 26 5.85 10.30 0.82
CA SER A 26 6.51 11.59 1.08
C SER A 26 5.57 12.77 0.81
N ALA A 27 4.27 12.58 0.94
CA ALA A 27 3.30 13.65 0.81
C ALA A 27 3.52 14.73 1.89
N ALA A 28 3.18 15.98 1.57
CA ALA A 28 3.28 17.09 2.53
C ALA A 28 2.32 16.93 3.72
N THR A 29 1.24 16.17 3.54
CA THR A 29 0.27 15.82 4.57
C THR A 29 0.00 14.31 4.55
N MET A 30 -0.14 13.71 5.74
CA MET A 30 -0.42 12.29 5.90
C MET A 30 -1.92 11.98 6.03
N GLN A 31 -2.78 12.99 5.97
CA GLN A 31 -4.24 12.80 6.03
C GLN A 31 -4.79 12.04 4.81
N GLY A 32 -4.09 12.16 3.69
CA GLY A 32 -4.39 11.50 2.42
C GLY A 32 -3.78 10.12 2.24
N VAL A 33 -2.95 9.68 3.19
CA VAL A 33 -2.04 8.53 3.02
C VAL A 33 -2.34 7.47 4.06
N ILE A 34 -2.61 6.24 3.61
CA ILE A 34 -2.76 5.07 4.48
C ILE A 34 -1.39 4.43 4.65
N GLU A 35 -0.84 4.43 5.85
CA GLU A 35 0.41 3.74 6.16
C GLU A 35 0.12 2.32 6.66
N ILE A 36 0.98 1.36 6.28
CA ILE A 36 0.82 -0.05 6.68
C ILE A 36 0.81 -0.20 8.21
N MET A 37 1.53 0.67 8.92
CA MET A 37 1.66 0.63 10.38
C MET A 37 0.74 1.61 11.13
N ASP A 38 -0.13 2.33 10.41
CA ASP A 38 -1.15 3.17 11.04
C ASP A 38 -1.99 2.35 12.04
N THR A 39 -2.43 3.00 13.12
CA THR A 39 -3.39 2.36 14.03
C THR A 39 -4.73 2.16 13.33
N PRO A 40 -5.55 1.19 13.77
CA PRO A 40 -6.91 1.00 13.27
C PRO A 40 -7.73 2.30 13.25
N GLU A 41 -7.60 3.12 14.30
CA GLU A 41 -8.32 4.38 14.46
C GLU A 41 -7.83 5.45 13.47
N SER A 42 -6.51 5.51 13.23
CA SER A 42 -5.91 6.40 12.22
C SER A 42 -6.43 6.05 10.82
N ASN A 43 -6.36 4.77 10.44
CA ASN A 43 -6.86 4.27 9.16
C ASN A 43 -8.34 4.56 8.97
N ALA A 44 -9.16 4.21 9.96
CA ALA A 44 -10.60 4.45 9.89
C ALA A 44 -10.93 5.95 9.79
N LYS A 45 -10.23 6.80 10.54
CA LYS A 45 -10.41 8.26 10.48
C LYS A 45 -10.07 8.80 9.09
N LYS A 46 -8.91 8.45 8.53
CA LYS A 46 -8.46 8.90 7.21
C LYS A 46 -9.43 8.51 6.09
N ILE A 47 -9.94 7.27 6.12
CA ILE A 47 -10.96 6.82 5.16
C ILE A 47 -12.27 7.60 5.34
N LYS A 48 -12.76 7.76 6.57
CA LYS A 48 -14.00 8.50 6.84
C LYS A 48 -13.93 9.97 6.43
N SER A 49 -12.75 10.59 6.56
CA SER A 49 -12.50 11.98 6.16
C SER A 49 -12.03 12.14 4.71
N SER A 50 -12.03 11.08 3.90
CA SER A 50 -11.62 11.17 2.48
C SER A 50 -12.47 12.17 1.71
N MET A 51 -11.86 12.87 0.75
CA MET A 51 -12.55 13.80 -0.14
C MET A 51 -13.46 13.03 -1.11
N THR A 52 -14.70 13.47 -1.21
CA THR A 52 -15.72 12.94 -2.13
C THR A 52 -16.45 14.09 -2.80
N ASP A 53 -17.19 13.79 -3.86
CA ASP A 53 -18.12 14.75 -4.46
C ASP A 53 -19.32 15.04 -3.54
N THR A 54 -20.20 15.92 -3.98
CA THR A 54 -21.40 16.38 -3.24
C THR A 54 -22.62 15.47 -3.42
N GLY A 55 -22.52 14.42 -4.22
CA GLY A 55 -23.58 13.44 -4.43
C GLY A 55 -23.72 12.45 -3.27
N ARG A 56 -24.40 11.34 -3.57
CA ARG A 56 -24.58 10.22 -2.62
C ARG A 56 -24.45 8.84 -3.26
N GLU A 57 -24.28 8.81 -4.58
CA GLU A 57 -24.31 7.58 -5.37
C GLU A 57 -22.93 6.94 -5.39
N VAL A 58 -22.82 5.70 -4.92
CA VAL A 58 -21.57 4.94 -4.99
C VAL A 58 -21.44 4.35 -6.39
N ARG A 59 -20.82 5.12 -7.29
CA ARG A 59 -20.59 4.75 -8.68
C ARG A 59 -19.15 5.00 -9.07
N PHE A 60 -18.58 4.09 -9.85
CA PHE A 60 -17.26 4.23 -10.42
C PHE A 60 -17.29 5.17 -11.62
N ASP A 61 -16.64 6.31 -11.44
CA ASP A 61 -16.43 7.34 -12.44
C ASP A 61 -15.18 8.15 -12.06
N THR A 62 -14.09 7.98 -12.81
CA THR A 62 -12.81 8.62 -12.47
C THR A 62 -12.78 10.11 -12.82
N GLU A 63 -13.69 10.58 -13.67
CA GLU A 63 -13.75 11.98 -14.08
C GLU A 63 -14.66 12.77 -13.14
N GLU A 64 -15.88 12.29 -12.93
CA GLU A 64 -16.89 13.01 -12.14
C GLU A 64 -16.84 12.65 -10.64
N LYS A 65 -16.36 11.45 -10.28
CA LYS A 65 -16.37 10.93 -8.91
C LYS A 65 -15.01 10.33 -8.49
N PRO A 66 -13.89 11.03 -8.69
CA PRO A 66 -12.55 10.47 -8.49
C PRO A 66 -12.33 9.93 -7.06
N GLY A 67 -12.88 10.60 -6.05
CA GLY A 67 -12.81 10.15 -4.65
C GLY A 67 -13.54 8.82 -4.40
N ILE A 68 -14.75 8.67 -4.92
CA ILE A 68 -15.54 7.43 -4.79
C ILE A 68 -14.90 6.30 -5.59
N SER A 69 -14.43 6.57 -6.80
CA SER A 69 -13.71 5.61 -7.64
C SER A 69 -12.43 5.10 -6.99
N ASN A 70 -11.69 5.99 -6.30
CA ASN A 70 -10.50 5.60 -5.54
C ASN A 70 -10.87 4.65 -4.38
N LEU A 71 -11.91 4.96 -3.61
CA LEU A 71 -12.38 4.11 -2.52
C LEU A 71 -12.95 2.76 -3.00
N LEU A 72 -13.67 2.73 -4.12
CA LEU A 72 -14.12 1.50 -4.77
C LEU A 72 -12.94 0.63 -5.21
N THR A 73 -11.88 1.27 -5.76
CA THR A 73 -10.65 0.58 -6.15
C THR A 73 -9.95 -0.04 -4.93
N ILE A 74 -9.85 0.71 -3.82
CA ILE A 74 -9.30 0.19 -2.55
C ILE A 74 -10.14 -1.00 -2.06
N HIS A 75 -11.45 -0.85 -2.01
CA HIS A 75 -12.35 -1.90 -1.52
C HIS A 75 -12.25 -3.16 -2.37
N CYS A 76 -12.27 -3.03 -3.70
CA CYS A 76 -12.09 -4.14 -4.64
C CYS A 76 -10.75 -4.86 -4.40
N ALA A 77 -9.66 -4.11 -4.29
CA ALA A 77 -8.33 -4.69 -4.09
C ALA A 77 -8.18 -5.49 -2.78
N LEU A 78 -8.89 -5.10 -1.72
CA LEU A 78 -8.79 -5.74 -0.41
C LEU A 78 -9.84 -6.82 -0.15
N SER A 79 -11.05 -6.64 -0.69
CA SER A 79 -12.16 -7.60 -0.51
C SER A 79 -12.23 -8.67 -1.61
N GLY A 80 -11.63 -8.42 -2.77
CA GLY A 80 -11.76 -9.26 -3.96
C GLY A 80 -13.09 -9.11 -4.71
N LYS A 81 -14.04 -8.30 -4.21
CA LYS A 81 -15.29 -7.98 -4.90
C LYS A 81 -15.03 -7.08 -6.12
N THR A 82 -15.79 -7.28 -7.17
CA THR A 82 -15.75 -6.44 -8.37
C THR A 82 -16.45 -5.10 -8.15
N ILE A 83 -16.15 -4.11 -8.99
CA ILE A 83 -16.82 -2.80 -8.95
C ILE A 83 -18.35 -2.94 -9.07
N PRO A 84 -18.91 -3.69 -10.04
CA PRO A 84 -20.36 -3.80 -10.18
C PRO A 84 -21.04 -4.44 -8.95
N GLU A 85 -20.39 -5.41 -8.30
CA GLU A 85 -20.91 -6.00 -7.06
C GLU A 85 -20.99 -4.97 -5.94
N LEU A 86 -19.97 -4.11 -5.82
CA LEU A 86 -19.96 -3.03 -4.82
C LEU A 86 -20.96 -1.94 -5.14
N GLU A 87 -21.10 -1.52 -6.40
CA GLU A 87 -22.11 -0.55 -6.81
C GLU A 87 -23.52 -1.03 -6.47
N ALA A 88 -23.82 -2.31 -6.75
CA ALA A 88 -25.10 -2.92 -6.39
C ALA A 88 -25.29 -3.04 -4.86
N GLU A 89 -24.25 -3.41 -4.12
CA GLU A 89 -24.30 -3.55 -2.65
C GLU A 89 -24.55 -2.21 -1.95
N PHE A 90 -24.08 -1.11 -2.53
CA PHE A 90 -24.24 0.24 -1.99
C PHE A 90 -25.31 1.06 -2.71
N GLU A 91 -26.13 0.44 -3.56
CA GLU A 91 -27.27 1.09 -4.20
C GLU A 91 -28.24 1.61 -3.12
N GLY A 92 -28.61 2.89 -3.23
CA GLY A 92 -29.48 3.56 -2.27
C GLY A 92 -28.84 3.88 -0.89
N LYS A 93 -27.61 3.43 -0.63
CA LYS A 93 -26.85 3.78 0.59
C LYS A 93 -26.10 5.10 0.40
N GLY A 94 -25.75 5.75 1.51
CA GLY A 94 -24.99 7.00 1.49
C GLY A 94 -23.46 6.78 1.55
N TYR A 95 -22.70 7.85 1.28
CA TYR A 95 -21.24 7.82 1.41
C TYR A 95 -20.73 7.52 2.81
N GLY A 96 -21.51 7.83 3.86
CA GLY A 96 -21.16 7.48 5.23
C GLY A 96 -21.03 5.97 5.43
N ASP A 97 -22.03 5.22 4.99
CA ASP A 97 -22.06 3.76 5.09
C ASP A 97 -20.97 3.13 4.22
N PHE A 98 -20.78 3.65 3.01
CA PHE A 98 -19.74 3.20 2.10
C PHE A 98 -18.34 3.41 2.69
N LYS A 99 -18.03 4.62 3.16
CA LYS A 99 -16.73 4.92 3.80
C LYS A 99 -16.53 4.09 5.08
N ALA A 100 -17.58 3.80 5.84
CA ALA A 100 -17.49 2.93 7.00
C ALA A 100 -17.08 1.50 6.60
N SER A 101 -17.70 0.94 5.55
CA SER A 101 -17.31 -0.37 5.00
C SER A 101 -15.88 -0.39 4.49
N VAL A 102 -15.46 0.64 3.75
CA VAL A 102 -14.07 0.75 3.26
C VAL A 102 -13.09 0.85 4.43
N ALA A 103 -13.45 1.58 5.50
CA ALA A 103 -12.61 1.70 6.68
C ALA A 103 -12.42 0.33 7.37
N GLU A 104 -13.50 -0.44 7.51
CA GLU A 104 -13.46 -1.77 8.12
C GLU A 104 -12.56 -2.71 7.33
N ILE A 105 -12.74 -2.82 6.01
CA ILE A 105 -11.94 -3.75 5.19
C ILE A 105 -10.44 -3.37 5.21
N VAL A 106 -10.11 -2.08 5.19
CA VAL A 106 -8.72 -1.61 5.30
C VAL A 106 -8.11 -1.98 6.65
N VAL A 107 -8.86 -1.76 7.74
CA VAL A 107 -8.40 -2.08 9.11
C VAL A 107 -8.19 -3.57 9.28
N GLU A 108 -9.15 -4.41 8.88
CA GLU A 108 -9.04 -5.87 9.00
C GLU A 108 -7.88 -6.42 8.17
N TYR A 109 -7.69 -5.91 6.95
CA TYR A 109 -6.60 -6.34 6.09
C TYR A 109 -5.21 -6.01 6.66
N LEU A 110 -5.04 -4.81 7.24
CA LEU A 110 -3.75 -4.36 7.77
C LEU A 110 -3.45 -4.88 9.18
N ARG A 111 -4.48 -5.26 9.95
CA ARG A 111 -4.36 -5.76 11.33
C ARG A 111 -3.31 -6.87 11.51
N PRO A 112 -3.35 -8.01 10.78
CA PRO A 112 -2.38 -9.08 10.97
C PRO A 112 -0.94 -8.65 10.62
N ILE A 113 -0.78 -7.78 9.61
CA ILE A 113 0.53 -7.25 9.21
C ILE A 113 1.11 -6.39 10.34
N ARG A 114 0.31 -5.49 10.89
CA ARG A 114 0.72 -4.62 11.99
C ARG A 114 1.08 -5.42 13.25
N LEU A 115 0.23 -6.37 13.64
CA LEU A 115 0.48 -7.24 14.79
C LEU A 115 1.79 -8.01 14.62
N ARG A 116 1.98 -8.67 13.48
CA ARG A 116 3.21 -9.42 13.21
C ARG A 116 4.45 -8.53 13.18
N THR A 117 4.31 -7.32 12.68
CA THR A 117 5.42 -6.35 12.66
C THR A 117 5.80 -5.94 14.07
N LEU A 118 4.82 -5.66 14.94
CA LEU A 118 5.10 -5.33 16.34
C LEU A 118 5.75 -6.49 17.10
N GLU A 119 5.26 -7.72 16.93
CA GLU A 119 5.90 -8.93 17.49
C GLU A 119 7.38 -9.04 17.09
N LEU A 120 7.69 -8.79 15.81
CA LEU A 120 9.08 -8.85 15.30
C LEU A 120 9.94 -7.70 15.82
N LEU A 121 9.36 -6.53 16.08
CA LEU A 121 10.07 -5.39 16.65
C LEU A 121 10.39 -5.57 18.14
N GLU A 122 9.56 -6.34 18.86
CA GLU A 122 9.80 -6.69 20.26
C GLU A 122 10.94 -7.73 20.43
N ASP A 123 11.16 -8.60 19.44
CA ASP A 123 12.29 -9.55 19.41
C ASP A 123 13.46 -9.04 18.55
N GLU A 124 14.17 -8.05 19.07
CA GLU A 124 15.34 -7.46 18.40
C GLU A 124 16.40 -8.51 18.04
N LYS A 125 16.63 -9.50 18.92
CA LYS A 125 17.64 -10.54 18.71
C LYS A 125 17.29 -11.40 17.49
N TYR A 126 16.02 -11.79 17.36
CA TYR A 126 15.54 -12.53 16.20
C TYR A 126 15.60 -11.69 14.92
N LEU A 127 15.22 -10.41 14.98
CA LEU A 127 15.31 -9.49 13.85
C LEU A 127 16.76 -9.35 13.35
N LEU A 128 17.71 -9.12 14.26
CA LEU A 128 19.14 -9.04 13.93
C LEU A 128 19.67 -10.35 13.34
N LYS A 129 19.18 -11.50 13.79
CA LYS A 129 19.52 -12.80 13.20
C LYS A 129 19.08 -12.87 11.74
N ILE A 130 17.83 -12.51 11.43
CA ILE A 130 17.30 -12.50 10.05
C ILE A 130 18.13 -11.55 9.17
N LEU A 131 18.43 -10.34 9.67
CA LEU A 131 19.20 -9.34 8.93
C LEU A 131 20.63 -9.82 8.62
N ARG A 132 21.30 -10.47 9.58
CA ARG A 132 22.63 -11.05 9.38
C ARG A 132 22.60 -12.18 8.35
N GLU A 133 21.67 -13.12 8.47
CA GLU A 133 21.52 -14.22 7.51
C GLU A 133 21.24 -13.70 6.09
N GLY A 134 20.41 -12.66 5.95
CA GLY A 134 20.16 -12.00 4.67
C GLY A 134 21.41 -11.30 4.12
N ALA A 135 22.16 -10.60 4.97
CA ALA A 135 23.39 -9.93 4.59
C ALA A 135 24.48 -10.93 4.13
N ASP A 136 24.63 -12.05 4.82
CA ASP A 136 25.60 -13.09 4.45
C ASP A 136 25.25 -13.69 3.08
N LYS A 137 23.97 -14.02 2.85
CA LYS A 137 23.49 -14.50 1.53
C LYS A 137 23.73 -13.49 0.42
N ALA A 138 23.41 -12.22 0.67
CA ALA A 138 23.61 -11.14 -0.30
C ALA A 138 25.10 -10.92 -0.59
N ARG A 139 25.95 -10.99 0.43
CA ARG A 139 27.40 -10.82 0.32
C ARG A 139 28.02 -11.89 -0.58
N ILE A 140 27.66 -13.17 -0.40
CA ILE A 140 28.15 -14.26 -1.27
C ILE A 140 27.88 -13.98 -2.76
N VAL A 141 26.69 -13.47 -3.09
CA VAL A 141 26.33 -13.16 -4.48
C VAL A 141 27.05 -11.89 -4.99
N ALA A 142 27.13 -10.87 -4.15
CA ALA A 142 27.72 -9.58 -4.51
C ALA A 142 29.25 -9.66 -4.65
N GLU A 143 29.93 -10.43 -3.79
CA GLU A 143 31.39 -10.59 -3.78
C GLU A 143 31.91 -11.12 -5.10
N LYS A 144 31.21 -12.08 -5.71
CA LYS A 144 31.58 -12.60 -7.04
C LYS A 144 31.59 -11.49 -8.09
N THR A 145 30.51 -10.72 -8.16
CA THR A 145 30.39 -9.60 -9.11
C THR A 145 31.47 -8.55 -8.86
N LEU A 146 31.78 -8.27 -7.59
CA LEU A 146 32.78 -7.29 -7.20
C LEU A 146 34.20 -7.72 -7.56
N SER A 147 34.56 -8.98 -7.28
CA SER A 147 35.87 -9.56 -7.65
C SER A 147 36.07 -9.56 -9.17
N ASP A 148 35.08 -10.03 -9.94
CA ASP A 148 35.14 -9.99 -11.42
C ASP A 148 35.33 -8.55 -11.93
N THR A 149 34.65 -7.58 -11.30
CA THR A 149 34.79 -6.16 -11.65
C THR A 149 36.19 -5.63 -11.33
N TYR A 150 36.73 -5.91 -10.13
CA TYR A 150 38.06 -5.47 -9.71
C TYR A 150 39.15 -6.04 -10.61
N LYS A 151 39.08 -7.33 -10.91
CA LYS A 151 39.98 -8.01 -11.83
C LYS A 151 39.97 -7.38 -13.22
N ASN A 152 38.79 -7.10 -13.78
CA ASN A 152 38.64 -6.49 -15.10
C ASN A 152 39.12 -5.03 -15.16
N LEU A 153 39.12 -4.33 -14.02
CA LEU A 153 39.67 -2.97 -13.89
C LEU A 153 41.18 -2.95 -13.60
N GLY A 154 41.81 -4.11 -13.36
CA GLY A 154 43.23 -4.20 -13.00
C GLY A 154 43.52 -3.72 -11.57
N LEU A 155 42.52 -3.70 -10.69
CA LEU A 155 42.72 -3.38 -9.27
C LEU A 155 43.37 -4.57 -8.57
N VAL A 156 44.27 -4.28 -7.63
CA VAL A 156 44.87 -5.31 -6.77
C VAL A 156 43.78 -5.83 -5.83
N GLU A 157 43.57 -7.14 -5.84
CA GLU A 157 42.60 -7.78 -4.95
C GLU A 157 43.02 -7.60 -3.48
N ARG A 158 42.02 -7.53 -2.60
CA ARG A 158 42.21 -7.32 -1.16
C ARG A 158 42.51 -8.61 -0.43
#